data_AF-A0A1Y2R0E2-F1
#
_entry.id   AF-A0A1Y2R0E2-F1
#
_cell.length_a   1.000
_cell.length_b   1.000
_cell.length_c   1.000
_cell.angle_alpha   90.00
_cell.angle_beta   90.00
_cell.angle_gamma   90.00
#
_symmetry.space_group_name_H-M   'P 1'
#
loop_
_entity.id
_entity.type
_entity.pdbx_description
1 polymer ?
#
loop_
_entity_poly.entity_id
_entity_poly.type
_entity_poly.pdbx_seq_one_letter_code
_entity_poly.pdbx_strand_id
1 'polypeptide(L)'
;MPQAQTSSKTAPRWPALLWIGLCVLALHLWLLTGALPGFTASSAFTPGAETPSVNAAREMPDVSGEEGSSSPVRMSQVRWIVRETAAAPGLISRQQVVSPPPAKASVPVAAAKPLAPRVKAPLPAPAPTPAAEPETASPPMEEAVAVAPSTEPSTVLAQAAAVEPSPALPEPVEPVQPAKAPAGKPLPPAQPPASTRLHYVVAGQIKGFNYNATGTLDWELGGERYSARMEMRMPLLGSRVQTSTGGVGPAGLMPERFADKGRSERAAHFEREQNRIRFSANTPEAELLPGAQDRLSLFLQIAGLLQARPQAYASGDIIDMQVAGTGDAEIWRFKVGEESTLVLPAGELRVRHLVRQPRKEFDSTVEMWLAPDLNHLPVRLKVTQANGDMADQQLSQKP
;
A
#
# COMPACT_ATOMS: atom_id res chain seq x y z
N MET A 1 54.04 -49.80 14.04
CA MET A 1 53.68 -48.68 13.15
C MET A 1 52.32 -48.96 12.51
N PRO A 2 51.28 -48.18 12.80
CA PRO A 2 50.08 -48.09 11.95
C PRO A 2 50.30 -47.04 10.84
N GLN A 3 49.68 -47.21 9.67
CA GLN A 3 49.75 -46.20 8.59
C GLN A 3 48.68 -45.11 8.76
N ALA A 4 49.05 -43.86 8.52
CA ALA A 4 48.10 -42.75 8.46
C ALA A 4 47.46 -42.67 7.06
N GLN A 5 46.14 -42.80 6.97
CA GLN A 5 45.41 -42.53 5.73
C GLN A 5 45.15 -41.03 5.60
N THR A 6 45.63 -40.41 4.52
CA THR A 6 45.46 -38.98 4.25
C THR A 6 44.25 -38.74 3.34
N SER A 7 43.12 -38.31 3.91
CA SER A 7 41.94 -37.92 3.14
C SER A 7 42.21 -36.64 2.34
N SER A 8 42.41 -36.77 1.03
CA SER A 8 42.59 -35.64 0.11
C SER A 8 41.29 -34.88 -0.10
N LYS A 9 41.18 -33.70 0.52
CA LYS A 9 39.99 -32.85 0.47
C LYS A 9 39.91 -32.14 -0.90
N THR A 10 39.16 -32.70 -1.83
CA THR A 10 39.06 -32.22 -3.22
C THR A 10 38.53 -30.78 -3.30
N ALA A 11 39.42 -29.82 -3.55
CA ALA A 11 39.04 -28.43 -3.76
C ALA A 11 38.23 -28.25 -5.06
N PRO A 12 37.27 -27.30 -5.12
CA PRO A 12 36.50 -27.04 -6.33
C PRO A 12 37.40 -26.58 -7.47
N ARG A 13 37.22 -27.18 -8.65
CA ARG A 13 38.06 -26.97 -9.83
C ARG A 13 37.82 -25.56 -10.40
N TRP A 14 38.65 -24.60 -9.98
CA TRP A 14 38.71 -23.22 -10.50
C TRP A 14 38.46 -23.07 -12.02
N PRO A 15 39.06 -23.86 -12.94
CA PRO A 15 38.74 -23.77 -14.36
C PRO A 15 37.25 -23.94 -14.71
N ALA A 16 36.48 -24.74 -13.96
CA ALA A 16 35.05 -24.90 -14.21
C ALA A 16 34.25 -23.61 -13.91
N LEU A 17 34.63 -22.86 -12.87
CA LEU A 17 34.02 -21.56 -12.55
C LEU A 17 34.38 -20.49 -13.59
N LEU A 18 35.62 -20.50 -14.08
CA LEU A 18 36.05 -19.63 -15.18
C LEU A 18 35.27 -19.94 -16.47
N TRP A 19 35.08 -21.21 -16.83
CA TRP A 19 34.26 -21.61 -17.98
C TRP A 19 32.80 -21.15 -17.85
N ILE A 20 32.17 -21.32 -16.69
CA ILE A 20 30.79 -20.85 -16.46
C ILE A 20 30.70 -19.32 -16.62
N GLY A 21 31.63 -18.56 -16.03
CA GLY A 21 31.66 -17.10 -16.17
C GLY A 21 31.83 -16.65 -17.63
N LEU A 22 32.69 -17.32 -18.39
CA LEU A 22 32.95 -17.00 -19.80
C LEU A 22 31.73 -17.33 -20.68
N CYS A 23 31.03 -18.45 -20.42
CA CYS A 23 29.76 -18.78 -21.08
C CYS A 23 28.65 -17.75 -20.80
N VAL A 24 28.51 -17.27 -19.56
CA VAL A 24 27.52 -16.24 -19.20
C VAL A 24 27.85 -14.90 -19.89
N LEU A 25 29.13 -14.52 -19.94
CA LEU A 25 29.59 -13.31 -20.63
C LEU A 25 29.31 -13.39 -22.14
N ALA A 26 29.59 -14.53 -22.78
CA ALA A 26 29.30 -14.75 -24.19
C ALA A 26 27.80 -14.70 -24.50
N LEU A 27 26.96 -15.27 -23.64
CA LEU A 27 25.50 -15.20 -23.76
C LEU A 27 24.98 -13.75 -23.65
N HIS A 28 25.55 -12.94 -22.75
CA HIS A 28 25.23 -11.52 -22.66
C HIS A 28 25.67 -10.74 -23.91
N LEU A 29 26.88 -10.97 -24.43
CA LEU A 29 27.31 -10.34 -25.68
C LEU A 29 26.39 -10.71 -26.85
N TRP A 30 25.96 -11.97 -26.96
CA TRP A 30 25.05 -12.42 -28.00
C TRP A 30 23.67 -11.72 -27.92
N LEU A 31 23.10 -11.62 -26.72
CA LEU A 31 21.84 -10.89 -26.49
C LEU A 31 21.97 -9.38 -26.77
N LEU A 32 23.13 -8.77 -26.47
CA LEU A 32 23.41 -7.34 -26.71
C LEU A 32 23.71 -6.99 -28.18
N THR A 33 24.08 -7.98 -29.00
CA THR A 33 24.46 -7.77 -30.42
C THR A 33 23.32 -7.99 -31.42
N GLY A 34 22.16 -8.49 -30.95
CA GLY A 34 20.87 -8.32 -31.62
C GLY A 34 20.71 -8.93 -33.03
N ALA A 35 21.60 -9.83 -33.43
CA ALA A 35 21.71 -10.29 -34.82
C ALA A 35 20.71 -11.40 -35.18
N LEU A 36 19.51 -11.02 -35.63
CA LEU A 36 18.63 -11.89 -36.44
C LEU A 36 18.60 -11.40 -37.89
N PRO A 37 18.98 -12.22 -38.89
CA PRO A 37 18.99 -11.80 -40.29
C PRO A 37 17.61 -11.94 -40.94
N GLY A 38 17.24 -10.91 -41.72
CA GLY A 38 16.40 -11.07 -42.91
C GLY A 38 14.89 -11.25 -42.72
N PHE A 39 14.17 -10.13 -42.63
CA PHE A 39 12.88 -10.01 -43.34
C PHE A 39 12.79 -8.63 -44.00
N THR A 40 13.06 -8.57 -45.30
CA THR A 40 12.92 -7.37 -46.13
C THR A 40 11.54 -7.32 -46.78
N ALA A 41 10.72 -6.34 -46.40
CA ALA A 41 9.46 -6.04 -47.07
C ALA A 41 9.54 -4.63 -47.69
N SER A 42 9.98 -4.54 -48.94
CA SER A 42 9.99 -3.28 -49.69
C SER A 42 8.57 -2.82 -50.01
N SER A 43 8.27 -1.56 -49.75
CA SER A 43 7.09 -0.87 -50.28
C SER A 43 7.48 0.58 -50.58
N ALA A 44 7.99 0.80 -51.79
CA ALA A 44 8.31 2.13 -52.29
C ALA A 44 7.20 2.61 -53.22
N PHE A 45 6.59 3.75 -52.89
CA PHE A 45 5.98 4.61 -53.90
C PHE A 45 6.13 6.09 -53.52
N THR A 46 6.15 6.94 -54.53
CA THR A 46 6.64 8.34 -54.48
C THR A 46 5.51 9.35 -54.23
N PRO A 47 5.84 10.62 -53.89
CA PRO A 47 4.85 11.60 -53.45
C PRO A 47 4.05 12.20 -54.63
N GLY A 48 2.81 12.60 -54.34
CA GLY A 48 2.05 13.55 -55.14
C GLY A 48 1.94 14.88 -54.39
N ALA A 49 2.31 15.98 -55.04
CA ALA A 49 2.14 17.32 -54.52
C ALA A 49 1.51 18.20 -55.61
N GLU A 50 0.35 18.78 -55.33
CA GLU A 50 -0.20 19.88 -56.12
C GLU A 50 -1.14 20.72 -55.24
N THR A 51 -1.03 22.04 -55.37
CA THR A 51 -2.04 23.00 -54.88
C THR A 51 -2.98 23.36 -56.03
N PRO A 52 -4.10 24.01 -55.73
CA PRO A 52 -4.17 25.38 -56.24
C PRO A 52 -4.72 26.38 -55.23
N SER A 53 -4.14 27.58 -55.22
CA SER A 53 -4.69 28.77 -54.57
C SER A 53 -5.59 29.53 -55.55
N VAL A 54 -6.75 30.00 -55.08
CA VAL A 54 -7.59 30.96 -55.81
C VAL A 54 -8.09 32.02 -54.83
N ASN A 55 -7.77 33.29 -55.11
CA ASN A 55 -8.33 34.44 -54.41
C ASN A 55 -9.67 34.84 -55.05
N ALA A 56 -10.67 35.14 -54.21
CA ALA A 56 -11.77 36.03 -54.57
C ALA A 56 -12.31 36.69 -53.30
N ALA A 57 -12.33 38.02 -53.25
CA ALA A 57 -12.88 38.80 -52.14
C ALA A 57 -14.24 39.40 -52.54
N ARG A 58 -15.20 39.42 -51.59
CA ARG A 58 -16.45 40.20 -51.54
C ARG A 58 -17.19 39.81 -50.24
N GLU A 59 -17.97 40.64 -49.56
CA GLU A 59 -18.08 42.12 -49.50
C GLU A 59 -18.82 42.43 -48.17
N MET A 60 -18.40 43.46 -47.41
CA MET A 60 -19.12 43.89 -46.20
C MET A 60 -20.13 44.99 -46.53
N PRO A 61 -21.35 44.95 -45.98
CA PRO A 61 -22.14 46.14 -45.69
C PRO A 61 -21.92 46.58 -44.23
N ASP A 62 -21.41 47.79 -44.03
CA ASP A 62 -21.54 48.54 -42.78
C ASP A 62 -22.90 49.26 -42.77
N VAL A 63 -23.67 49.11 -41.69
CA VAL A 63 -24.70 50.06 -41.30
C VAL A 63 -24.61 50.23 -39.78
N SER A 64 -24.27 51.44 -39.36
CA SER A 64 -24.16 51.86 -37.96
C SER A 64 -25.52 52.31 -37.41
N GLY A 65 -25.76 52.23 -36.09
CA GLY A 65 -26.92 52.90 -35.49
C GLY A 65 -27.36 52.50 -34.08
N GLU A 66 -27.20 53.47 -33.17
CA GLU A 66 -28.08 53.75 -32.00
C GLU A 66 -28.14 52.80 -30.79
N GLU A 67 -28.66 53.37 -29.69
CA GLU A 67 -28.50 52.91 -28.31
C GLU A 67 -29.78 52.27 -27.74
N GLY A 68 -29.60 51.50 -26.67
CA GLY A 68 -30.53 51.51 -25.53
C GLY A 68 -31.97 51.01 -25.74
N SER A 69 -32.20 49.73 -25.40
CA SER A 69 -33.36 49.41 -24.54
C SER A 69 -33.15 48.15 -23.71
N SER A 70 -33.69 48.16 -22.50
CA SER A 70 -33.69 47.02 -21.57
C SER A 70 -34.66 45.92 -22.02
N SER A 71 -34.28 44.65 -21.83
CA SER A 71 -35.22 43.52 -21.81
C SER A 71 -35.13 42.78 -20.47
N PRO A 72 -36.26 42.51 -19.78
CA PRO A 72 -36.24 42.08 -18.38
C PRO A 72 -35.93 40.59 -18.17
N VAL A 73 -35.37 40.28 -16.99
CA VAL A 73 -35.09 38.91 -16.52
C VAL A 73 -36.38 38.11 -16.40
N ARG A 74 -36.49 37.01 -17.16
CA ARG A 74 -37.63 36.09 -17.11
C ARG A 74 -37.46 35.07 -15.99
N MET A 75 -37.92 35.40 -14.78
CA MET A 75 -37.90 34.48 -13.64
C MET A 75 -38.72 33.20 -13.90
N SER A 76 -38.10 32.03 -13.71
CA SER A 76 -38.75 30.73 -13.78
C SER A 76 -39.32 30.34 -12.41
N GLN A 77 -40.64 30.15 -12.32
CA GLN A 77 -41.30 29.75 -11.08
C GLN A 77 -41.09 28.25 -10.80
N VAL A 78 -40.49 27.94 -9.65
CA VAL A 78 -40.41 26.57 -9.11
C VAL A 78 -41.77 26.17 -8.52
N ARG A 79 -42.40 25.13 -9.07
CA ARG A 79 -43.58 24.48 -8.47
C ARG A 79 -43.14 23.37 -7.52
N TRP A 80 -43.34 23.59 -6.23
CA TRP A 80 -43.14 22.60 -5.18
C TRP A 80 -44.34 21.64 -5.15
N ILE A 81 -44.09 20.33 -5.19
CA ILE A 81 -45.11 19.31 -4.96
C ILE A 81 -44.98 18.81 -3.53
N VAL A 82 -45.89 19.23 -2.66
CA VAL A 82 -46.11 18.60 -1.36
C VAL A 82 -46.82 17.27 -1.58
N ARG A 83 -46.45 16.24 -0.81
CA ARG A 83 -47.31 15.07 -0.57
C ARG A 83 -47.36 14.73 0.91
N GLU A 84 -48.57 14.48 1.37
CA GLU A 84 -48.93 14.20 2.76
C GLU A 84 -48.22 12.97 3.33
N THR A 85 -47.88 13.00 4.62
CA THR A 85 -47.59 11.80 5.42
C THR A 85 -48.87 11.05 5.78
N ALA A 86 -48.91 9.73 5.57
CA ALA A 86 -49.94 8.85 6.12
C ALA A 86 -49.31 7.54 6.63
N ALA A 87 -49.88 6.98 7.71
CA ALA A 87 -49.21 5.99 8.55
C ALA A 87 -49.34 4.52 8.10
N ALA A 88 -48.40 3.70 8.57
CA ALA A 88 -48.55 2.26 8.76
C ALA A 88 -49.32 1.98 10.09
N PRO A 89 -49.75 0.73 10.43
CA PRO A 89 -49.40 -0.56 9.81
C PRO A 89 -50.60 -1.50 9.51
N GLY A 90 -50.32 -2.64 8.88
CA GLY A 90 -51.26 -3.75 8.73
C GLY A 90 -50.56 -5.07 8.39
N LEU A 91 -50.72 -6.08 9.26
CA LEU A 91 -50.38 -7.49 8.99
C LEU A 91 -51.57 -8.16 8.28
N ILE A 92 -51.33 -9.21 7.46
CA ILE A 92 -52.05 -10.51 7.46
C ILE A 92 -51.75 -11.39 6.20
N SER A 93 -51.76 -12.71 6.41
CA SER A 93 -51.90 -13.85 5.48
C SER A 93 -51.14 -13.92 4.14
N ARG A 94 -50.11 -14.78 4.18
CA ARG A 94 -49.79 -15.79 3.15
C ARG A 94 -51.04 -16.51 2.61
N GLN A 95 -51.18 -16.58 1.28
CA GLN A 95 -51.91 -17.66 0.61
C GLN A 95 -51.22 -18.07 -0.70
N GLN A 96 -51.36 -19.33 -1.08
CA GLN A 96 -50.69 -19.98 -2.21
C GLN A 96 -51.74 -20.74 -3.02
N VAL A 97 -51.82 -20.51 -4.33
CA VAL A 97 -52.79 -21.14 -5.25
C VAL A 97 -52.03 -21.75 -6.44
N VAL A 98 -52.56 -22.84 -7.01
CA VAL A 98 -51.80 -23.79 -7.84
C VAL A 98 -52.61 -24.22 -9.08
N SER A 99 -51.92 -24.29 -10.24
CA SER A 99 -52.35 -24.93 -11.51
C SER A 99 -53.55 -24.29 -12.26
N PRO A 100 -53.84 -24.67 -13.53
CA PRO A 100 -53.13 -25.59 -14.46
C PRO A 100 -52.74 -24.95 -15.83
N PRO A 101 -51.98 -25.66 -16.69
CA PRO A 101 -51.68 -25.24 -18.08
C PRO A 101 -52.60 -25.90 -19.14
N PRO A 102 -53.01 -25.19 -20.22
CA PRO A 102 -53.63 -25.77 -21.42
C PRO A 102 -52.58 -26.28 -22.43
N ALA A 103 -52.99 -27.08 -23.43
CA ALA A 103 -52.06 -27.86 -24.27
C ALA A 103 -52.39 -27.93 -25.78
N LYS A 104 -51.31 -27.93 -26.59
CA LYS A 104 -51.08 -28.61 -27.89
C LYS A 104 -52.09 -28.50 -29.06
N ALA A 105 -51.64 -27.83 -30.13
CA ALA A 105 -51.64 -28.28 -31.54
C ALA A 105 -50.87 -27.23 -32.40
N SER A 106 -50.15 -27.51 -33.49
CA SER A 106 -49.75 -28.77 -34.16
C SER A 106 -48.37 -28.61 -34.88
N VAL A 107 -47.85 -29.70 -35.46
CA VAL A 107 -46.51 -29.92 -36.08
C VAL A 107 -46.77 -30.79 -37.34
N PRO A 108 -45.95 -30.93 -38.42
CA PRO A 108 -44.50 -30.68 -38.64
C PRO A 108 -44.21 -29.73 -39.85
N VAL A 109 -43.02 -29.57 -40.45
CA VAL A 109 -41.65 -30.18 -40.42
C VAL A 109 -40.63 -29.04 -40.64
N ALA A 110 -39.30 -29.10 -40.44
CA ALA A 110 -38.30 -30.12 -40.05
C ALA A 110 -37.19 -29.39 -39.20
N ALA A 111 -35.89 -29.73 -39.06
CA ALA A 111 -34.99 -30.78 -39.60
C ALA A 111 -33.77 -31.03 -38.67
N ALA A 112 -32.73 -31.68 -39.23
CA ALA A 112 -31.32 -31.80 -38.82
C ALA A 112 -30.79 -31.09 -37.54
N LYS A 113 -30.18 -31.89 -36.65
CA LYS A 113 -29.25 -31.46 -35.59
C LYS A 113 -27.79 -31.77 -35.99
N PRO A 114 -26.82 -30.98 -35.52
CA PRO A 114 -25.58 -31.56 -34.94
C PRO A 114 -25.63 -31.62 -33.39
N LEU A 115 -24.69 -32.35 -32.78
CA LEU A 115 -24.69 -32.67 -31.35
C LEU A 115 -24.01 -31.59 -30.49
N ALA A 116 -24.56 -31.34 -29.30
CA ALA A 116 -23.87 -30.63 -28.22
C ALA A 116 -22.81 -31.54 -27.55
N PRO A 117 -21.69 -31.00 -27.03
CA PRO A 117 -20.65 -31.79 -26.40
C PRO A 117 -21.12 -32.45 -25.09
N ARG A 118 -20.72 -33.71 -24.89
CA ARG A 118 -21.19 -34.55 -23.79
C ARG A 118 -20.44 -34.23 -22.49
N VAL A 119 -21.19 -33.88 -21.43
CA VAL A 119 -20.64 -33.71 -20.07
C VAL A 119 -19.97 -35.00 -19.62
N LYS A 120 -18.75 -34.91 -19.07
CA LYS A 120 -18.05 -36.05 -18.43
C LYS A 120 -18.66 -36.30 -17.06
N ALA A 121 -19.12 -37.53 -16.81
CA ALA A 121 -19.41 -37.98 -15.46
C ALA A 121 -18.10 -38.20 -14.67
N PRO A 122 -18.09 -38.04 -13.32
CA PRO A 122 -16.92 -38.32 -12.51
C PRO A 122 -16.54 -39.81 -12.52
N LEU A 123 -15.24 -40.11 -12.41
CA LEU A 123 -14.79 -41.46 -12.09
C LEU A 123 -15.00 -41.74 -10.59
N PRO A 124 -15.35 -42.98 -10.20
CA PRO A 124 -15.39 -43.37 -8.79
C PRO A 124 -13.98 -43.45 -8.20
N ALA A 125 -13.83 -43.02 -6.94
CA ALA A 125 -12.58 -43.17 -6.21
C ALA A 125 -12.43 -44.61 -5.65
N PRO A 126 -11.22 -45.19 -5.65
CA PRO A 126 -10.96 -46.45 -4.96
C PRO A 126 -10.94 -46.26 -3.44
N ALA A 127 -11.54 -47.19 -2.70
CA ALA A 127 -11.48 -47.23 -1.24
C ALA A 127 -10.17 -47.89 -0.74
N PRO A 128 -9.66 -47.53 0.45
CA PRO A 128 -8.49 -48.16 1.05
C PRO A 128 -8.83 -49.48 1.75
N THR A 129 -7.92 -50.45 1.68
CA THR A 129 -8.00 -51.76 2.38
C THR A 129 -6.63 -52.08 3.01
N PRO A 130 -6.52 -52.61 4.25
CA PRO A 130 -5.30 -52.49 5.06
C PRO A 130 -4.46 -53.77 5.22
N ALA A 131 -3.16 -53.59 5.46
CA ALA A 131 -2.19 -54.47 6.14
C ALA A 131 -0.80 -53.79 6.14
N ALA A 132 0.11 -53.96 7.09
CA ALA A 132 0.01 -54.44 8.47
C ALA A 132 1.21 -53.86 9.28
N GLU A 133 1.15 -53.96 10.61
CA GLU A 133 2.14 -53.48 11.58
C GLU A 133 3.37 -54.41 11.66
N PRO A 134 4.52 -53.93 12.16
CA PRO A 134 4.99 -54.53 13.43
C PRO A 134 5.42 -53.50 14.48
N GLU A 135 5.20 -53.88 15.74
CA GLU A 135 5.56 -53.13 16.94
C GLU A 135 7.08 -53.03 17.14
N THR A 136 7.53 -51.96 17.81
CA THR A 136 8.54 -52.06 18.89
C THR A 136 8.25 -50.98 19.92
N ALA A 137 8.22 -51.32 21.21
CA ALA A 137 7.83 -50.41 22.30
C ALA A 137 8.87 -50.32 23.44
N SER A 138 8.91 -49.16 24.11
CA SER A 138 9.58 -48.91 25.41
C SER A 138 11.14 -49.00 25.42
N PRO A 139 11.83 -48.67 26.54
CA PRO A 139 11.46 -47.89 27.75
C PRO A 139 12.39 -46.65 28.00
N PRO A 140 12.22 -45.88 29.11
CA PRO A 140 13.06 -44.73 29.49
C PRO A 140 14.11 -45.05 30.62
N MET A 141 14.73 -43.99 31.18
CA MET A 141 15.76 -43.94 32.26
C MET A 141 17.17 -44.44 31.87
N GLU A 142 18.28 -44.11 32.54
CA GLU A 142 18.77 -42.94 33.33
C GLU A 142 20.29 -43.21 33.60
N GLU A 143 20.95 -42.54 34.57
CA GLU A 143 22.30 -42.82 35.13
C GLU A 143 23.49 -42.46 34.19
N ALA A 144 24.32 -41.43 34.39
CA ALA A 144 24.90 -40.70 35.54
C ALA A 144 26.24 -41.28 36.09
N VAL A 145 27.30 -40.47 36.01
CA VAL A 145 28.56 -40.63 36.79
C VAL A 145 29.11 -39.24 37.15
N ALA A 146 29.61 -39.06 38.37
CA ALA A 146 30.31 -37.83 38.81
C ALA A 146 31.79 -37.85 38.34
N VAL A 147 32.67 -36.87 38.64
CA VAL A 147 33.28 -36.60 39.95
C VAL A 147 34.09 -35.28 39.87
N ALA A 148 34.15 -34.51 40.97
CA ALA A 148 34.95 -33.28 41.17
C ALA A 148 36.28 -33.61 41.91
N PRO A 149 37.21 -32.67 42.28
CA PRO A 149 37.18 -31.20 42.21
C PRO A 149 38.52 -30.56 41.73
N SER A 150 38.73 -29.24 41.95
CA SER A 150 39.73 -28.73 42.93
C SER A 150 40.24 -27.29 42.69
N THR A 151 40.24 -26.49 43.75
CA THR A 151 41.22 -25.43 44.15
C THR A 151 41.56 -24.21 43.26
N GLU A 152 41.34 -23.03 43.86
CA GLU A 152 42.14 -21.78 43.75
C GLU A 152 43.60 -21.97 44.24
N PRO A 153 44.53 -20.98 44.32
CA PRO A 153 44.43 -19.55 43.99
C PRO A 153 45.63 -18.96 43.22
N SER A 154 45.60 -17.65 42.96
CA SER A 154 46.72 -16.72 43.26
C SER A 154 46.31 -15.26 43.09
N THR A 155 46.85 -14.37 43.92
CA THR A 155 46.35 -13.01 44.15
C THR A 155 47.51 -12.00 44.20
N VAL A 156 47.24 -10.75 43.78
CA VAL A 156 48.06 -9.51 43.92
C VAL A 156 49.54 -9.50 43.50
N LEU A 157 49.91 -8.46 42.74
CA LEU A 157 50.70 -7.29 43.19
C LEU A 157 50.60 -6.23 42.07
N ALA A 158 49.78 -5.18 42.15
CA ALA A 158 49.72 -4.06 43.10
C ALA A 158 50.79 -2.98 42.88
N GLN A 159 50.35 -1.80 42.43
CA GLN A 159 51.00 -0.51 42.62
C GLN A 159 49.89 0.56 42.81
N ALA A 160 50.14 1.60 43.60
CA ALA A 160 49.08 2.40 44.23
C ALA A 160 49.50 3.87 44.50
N ALA A 161 48.59 4.63 45.15
CA ALA A 161 48.61 6.08 45.47
C ALA A 161 48.10 6.98 44.31
N ALA A 162 47.36 8.08 44.54
CA ALA A 162 46.91 8.74 45.79
C ALA A 162 45.48 9.34 45.63
N VAL A 163 44.52 9.13 46.55
CA VAL A 163 44.09 9.99 47.70
C VAL A 163 43.03 11.08 47.37
N GLU A 164 41.79 10.79 47.82
CA GLU A 164 40.69 11.70 48.30
C GLU A 164 40.07 12.81 47.41
N PRO A 165 38.85 13.34 47.74
CA PRO A 165 37.81 12.87 48.69
C PRO A 165 36.42 12.62 48.04
N SER A 166 35.44 12.16 48.85
CA SER A 166 34.03 11.94 48.46
C SER A 166 33.17 13.21 48.56
N PRO A 167 32.03 13.29 47.82
CA PRO A 167 30.75 13.41 48.53
C PRO A 167 29.58 12.59 47.95
N ALA A 168 28.66 12.20 48.84
CA ALA A 168 27.23 11.85 48.65
C ALA A 168 26.82 10.78 47.60
N LEU A 169 26.12 9.73 48.07
CA LEU A 169 25.31 8.87 47.20
C LEU A 169 23.99 9.56 46.81
N PRO A 170 23.55 9.47 45.54
CA PRO A 170 22.14 9.61 45.20
C PRO A 170 21.37 8.32 45.55
N GLU A 171 20.09 8.45 45.89
CA GLU A 171 19.21 7.30 46.18
C GLU A 171 18.90 6.46 44.91
N PRO A 172 18.54 5.16 45.06
CA PRO A 172 18.15 4.34 43.93
C PRO A 172 16.86 4.87 43.28
N VAL A 173 16.99 5.45 42.08
CA VAL A 173 15.84 5.88 41.29
C VAL A 173 15.04 4.64 40.87
N GLU A 174 13.78 4.52 41.31
CA GLU A 174 12.91 3.43 40.87
C GLU A 174 12.75 3.44 39.34
N PRO A 175 12.74 2.26 38.68
CA PRO A 175 12.58 2.19 37.23
C PRO A 175 11.18 2.65 36.83
N VAL A 176 11.10 3.89 36.31
CA VAL A 176 9.86 4.48 35.79
C VAL A 176 9.29 3.58 34.69
N GLN A 177 8.24 2.84 35.04
CA GLN A 177 7.55 1.98 34.09
C GLN A 177 6.99 2.85 32.95
N PRO A 178 7.19 2.47 31.67
CA PRO A 178 6.71 3.26 30.55
C PRO A 178 5.18 3.31 30.60
N ALA A 179 4.64 4.50 30.87
CA ALA A 179 3.21 4.70 31.01
C ALA A 179 2.46 4.16 29.78
N LYS A 180 1.46 3.29 30.00
CA LYS A 180 0.57 2.83 28.93
C LYS A 180 -0.05 4.06 28.26
N ALA A 181 0.22 4.23 26.97
CA ALA A 181 -0.42 5.28 26.19
C ALA A 181 -1.95 5.12 26.25
N PRO A 182 -2.72 6.21 26.37
CA PRO A 182 -4.17 6.12 26.49
C PRO A 182 -4.77 5.44 25.25
N ALA A 183 -5.53 4.37 25.48
CA ALA A 183 -6.05 3.54 24.41
C ALA A 183 -7.13 4.26 23.59
N GLY A 184 -7.07 4.08 22.27
CA GLY A 184 -8.25 4.10 21.38
C GLY A 184 -9.20 5.29 21.45
N LYS A 185 -8.74 6.50 21.77
CA LYS A 185 -9.61 7.68 21.77
C LYS A 185 -10.10 7.95 20.33
N PRO A 186 -11.42 8.02 20.06
CA PRO A 186 -11.93 8.19 18.71
C PRO A 186 -11.37 9.44 18.01
N LEU A 187 -11.00 9.30 16.73
CA LEU A 187 -10.57 10.45 15.94
C LEU A 187 -11.72 11.46 15.80
N PRO A 188 -11.44 12.78 15.91
CA PRO A 188 -12.42 13.82 15.65
C PRO A 188 -12.81 13.87 14.16
N PRO A 189 -13.90 14.58 13.80
CA PRO A 189 -14.40 14.59 12.42
C PRO A 189 -13.36 14.98 11.38
N ALA A 190 -13.43 14.32 10.22
CA ALA A 190 -12.54 14.47 9.08
C ALA A 190 -13.35 14.48 7.78
N GLN A 191 -12.88 15.23 6.79
CA GLN A 191 -13.48 15.36 5.46
C GLN A 191 -12.41 14.96 4.43
N PRO A 192 -12.36 13.70 3.98
CA PRO A 192 -11.37 13.27 2.99
C PRO A 192 -11.40 14.13 1.72
N PRO A 193 -10.24 14.33 1.06
CA PRO A 193 -10.18 15.13 -0.17
C PRO A 193 -11.01 14.48 -1.29
N ALA A 194 -11.39 15.29 -2.29
CA ALA A 194 -12.09 14.78 -3.47
C ALA A 194 -11.20 13.83 -4.30
N SER A 195 -11.84 12.91 -5.04
CA SER A 195 -11.16 11.96 -5.95
C SER A 195 -10.18 12.67 -6.87
N THR A 196 -8.95 12.16 -6.97
CA THR A 196 -7.87 12.79 -7.75
C THR A 196 -6.78 11.79 -8.13
N ARG A 197 -5.86 12.19 -9.02
CA ARG A 197 -4.64 11.46 -9.33
C ARG A 197 -3.43 12.34 -9.12
N LEU A 198 -2.54 11.96 -8.20
CA LEU A 198 -1.28 12.65 -7.96
C LEU A 198 -0.12 11.90 -8.61
N HIS A 199 0.67 12.60 -9.42
CA HIS A 199 1.88 12.08 -10.03
C HIS A 199 3.11 12.58 -9.29
N TYR A 200 4.11 11.72 -9.11
CA TYR A 200 5.33 12.04 -8.37
C TYR A 200 6.58 11.66 -9.17
N VAL A 201 7.63 12.48 -9.06
CA VAL A 201 9.01 11.97 -9.21
C VAL A 201 9.43 11.39 -7.88
N VAL A 202 10.20 10.30 -7.91
CA VAL A 202 10.65 9.61 -6.70
C VAL A 202 12.16 9.42 -6.77
N ALA A 203 12.86 9.94 -5.77
CA ALA A 203 14.28 9.66 -5.54
C ALA A 203 14.42 8.85 -4.25
N GLY A 204 15.37 7.94 -4.19
CA GLY A 204 15.56 7.13 -2.98
C GLY A 204 16.87 6.37 -2.95
N GLN A 205 17.05 5.63 -1.86
CA GLN A 205 18.23 4.83 -1.60
C GLN A 205 17.81 3.44 -1.12
N ILE A 206 18.40 2.37 -1.64
CA ILE A 206 18.23 1.00 -1.15
C ILE A 206 19.62 0.39 -0.95
N LYS A 207 19.96 -0.01 0.28
CA LYS A 207 21.25 -0.59 0.67
C LYS A 207 22.46 0.24 0.21
N GLY A 208 22.34 1.57 0.28
CA GLY A 208 23.36 2.52 -0.18
C GLY A 208 23.36 2.83 -1.69
N PHE A 209 22.55 2.14 -2.50
CA PHE A 209 22.41 2.43 -3.93
C PHE A 209 21.25 3.41 -4.17
N ASN A 210 21.55 4.53 -4.84
CA ASN A 210 20.53 5.50 -5.24
C ASN A 210 19.69 4.95 -6.41
N TYR A 211 18.39 5.23 -6.40
CA TYR A 211 17.46 4.92 -7.49
C TYR A 211 16.52 6.09 -7.75
N ASN A 212 16.05 6.16 -9.00
CA ASN A 212 14.97 7.06 -9.42
C ASN A 212 13.76 6.20 -9.84
N ALA A 213 12.55 6.71 -9.61
CA ALA A 213 11.29 6.07 -9.95
C ALA A 213 10.22 7.13 -10.25
N THR A 214 9.09 6.70 -10.80
CA THR A 214 7.86 7.50 -10.86
C THR A 214 6.82 6.95 -9.89
N GLY A 215 6.08 7.84 -9.23
CA GLY A 215 4.98 7.52 -8.34
C GLY A 215 3.65 7.94 -8.97
N THR A 216 2.58 7.21 -8.67
CA THR A 216 1.21 7.63 -8.97
C THR A 216 0.30 7.19 -7.85
N LEU A 217 -0.40 8.14 -7.22
CA LEU A 217 -1.49 7.89 -6.29
C LEU A 217 -2.81 8.09 -7.02
N ASP A 218 -3.53 6.99 -7.26
CA ASP A 218 -4.94 7.03 -7.61
C ASP A 218 -5.75 7.12 -6.31
N TRP A 219 -6.61 8.13 -6.19
CA TRP A 219 -7.52 8.32 -5.06
C TRP A 219 -8.97 8.45 -5.56
N GLU A 220 -9.83 7.55 -5.09
CA GLU A 220 -11.24 7.50 -5.45
C GLU A 220 -12.11 7.49 -4.18
N LEU A 221 -12.97 8.51 -4.06
CA LEU A 221 -14.00 8.64 -3.04
C LEU A 221 -15.37 8.43 -3.70
N GLY A 222 -16.15 7.45 -3.23
CA GLY A 222 -17.39 7.02 -3.85
C GLY A 222 -18.50 6.74 -2.83
N GLY A 223 -19.27 7.76 -2.49
CA GLY A 223 -20.28 7.67 -1.43
C GLY A 223 -19.65 7.35 -0.08
N GLU A 224 -20.11 6.28 0.57
CA GLU A 224 -19.59 5.79 1.86
C GLU A 224 -18.33 4.90 1.71
N ARG A 225 -17.71 4.86 0.53
CA ARG A 225 -16.59 3.97 0.20
C ARG A 225 -15.40 4.74 -0.37
N TYR A 226 -14.21 4.17 -0.24
CA TYR A 226 -13.01 4.69 -0.90
C TYR A 226 -12.10 3.59 -1.48
N SER A 227 -11.25 4.00 -2.41
CA SER A 227 -10.11 3.24 -2.94
C SER A 227 -8.88 4.15 -3.06
N ALA A 228 -7.75 3.71 -2.53
CA ALA A 228 -6.45 4.36 -2.68
C ALA A 228 -5.44 3.36 -3.25
N ARG A 229 -4.70 3.76 -4.29
CA ARG A 229 -3.61 2.96 -4.88
C ARG A 229 -2.39 3.84 -5.10
N MET A 230 -1.30 3.55 -4.40
CA MET A 230 0.01 4.13 -4.69
C MET A 230 0.85 3.13 -5.46
N GLU A 231 1.27 3.46 -6.69
CA GLU A 231 2.21 2.66 -7.47
C GLU A 231 3.52 3.42 -7.71
N MET A 232 4.63 2.83 -7.26
CA MET A 232 6.00 3.27 -7.53
C MET A 232 6.61 2.38 -8.62
N ARG A 233 7.07 2.96 -9.73
CA ARG A 233 7.69 2.25 -10.87
C ARG A 233 9.16 2.64 -10.99
N MET A 234 10.04 1.66 -10.77
CA MET A 234 11.49 1.80 -10.87
C MET A 234 11.95 1.19 -12.21
N PRO A 235 12.61 1.96 -13.10
CA PRO A 235 13.17 1.41 -14.33
C PRO A 235 14.05 0.19 -14.06
N LEU A 236 13.87 -0.89 -14.84
CA LEU A 236 14.57 -2.19 -14.73
C LEU A 236 14.37 -2.98 -13.41
N LEU A 237 13.97 -2.34 -12.32
CA LEU A 237 13.77 -2.95 -10.99
C LEU A 237 12.32 -3.40 -10.73
N GLY A 238 11.37 -2.98 -11.57
CA GLY A 238 9.95 -3.35 -11.50
C GLY A 238 9.10 -2.30 -10.79
N SER A 239 7.96 -2.71 -10.22
CA SER A 239 7.10 -1.80 -9.44
C SER A 239 6.78 -2.33 -8.05
N ARG A 240 6.37 -1.40 -7.18
CA ARG A 240 5.77 -1.67 -5.87
C ARG A 240 4.42 -0.96 -5.81
N VAL A 241 3.38 -1.69 -5.45
CA VAL A 241 2.00 -1.20 -5.38
C VAL A 241 1.51 -1.33 -3.94
N GLN A 242 1.11 -0.23 -3.33
CA GLN A 242 0.28 -0.23 -2.12
C GLN A 242 -1.17 0.05 -2.50
N THR A 243 -2.10 -0.62 -1.82
CA THR A 243 -3.54 -0.42 -1.97
C THR A 243 -4.19 -0.36 -0.60
N SER A 244 -5.17 0.53 -0.45
CA SER A 244 -6.05 0.61 0.71
C SER A 244 -7.49 0.77 0.22
N THR A 245 -8.40 -0.03 0.76
CA THR A 245 -9.84 0.07 0.48
C THR A 245 -10.62 -0.05 1.78
N GLY A 246 -11.76 0.65 1.85
CA GLY A 246 -12.58 0.65 3.05
C GLY A 246 -13.81 1.55 2.95
N GLY A 247 -14.45 1.76 4.10
CA GLY A 247 -15.56 2.69 4.26
C GLY A 247 -15.11 4.10 4.62
N VAL A 248 -16.05 5.04 4.59
CA VAL A 248 -15.89 6.41 5.07
C VAL A 248 -17.01 6.71 6.06
N GLY A 249 -16.64 7.09 7.28
CA GLY A 249 -17.57 7.43 8.36
C GLY A 249 -17.35 8.84 8.91
N PRO A 250 -18.04 9.24 9.99
CA PRO A 250 -17.95 10.60 10.55
C PRO A 250 -16.55 11.04 10.98
N ALA A 251 -15.68 10.08 11.34
CA ALA A 251 -14.28 10.31 11.70
C ALA A 251 -13.31 10.22 10.50
N GLY A 252 -13.81 10.11 9.27
CA GLY A 252 -13.02 9.92 8.05
C GLY A 252 -12.89 8.46 7.62
N LEU A 253 -11.69 8.07 7.18
CA LEU A 253 -11.44 6.78 6.55
C LEU A 253 -11.49 5.62 7.55
N MET A 254 -12.11 4.52 7.13
CA MET A 254 -12.24 3.27 7.87
C MET A 254 -11.70 2.12 7.01
N PRO A 255 -10.37 1.91 6.97
CA PRO A 255 -9.77 0.88 6.12
C PRO A 255 -10.25 -0.51 6.50
N GLU A 256 -10.56 -1.33 5.50
CA GLU A 256 -10.95 -2.74 5.64
C GLU A 256 -9.83 -3.67 5.15
N ARG A 257 -9.12 -3.27 4.10
CA ARG A 257 -7.97 -4.00 3.57
C ARG A 257 -6.86 -3.05 3.15
N PHE A 258 -5.67 -3.26 3.68
CA PHE A 258 -4.41 -2.75 3.14
C PHE A 258 -3.63 -3.87 2.49
N ALA A 259 -2.94 -3.62 1.38
CA ALA A 259 -1.97 -4.55 0.83
C ALA A 259 -0.78 -3.83 0.19
N ASP A 260 0.40 -4.43 0.35
CA ASP A 260 1.68 -3.99 -0.22
C ASP A 260 2.25 -5.11 -1.09
N LYS A 261 2.47 -4.81 -2.37
CA LYS A 261 2.84 -5.75 -3.42
C LYS A 261 4.13 -5.33 -4.09
N GLY A 262 5.19 -6.09 -3.86
CA GLY A 262 6.41 -6.06 -4.66
C GLY A 262 6.52 -7.37 -5.44
N ARG A 263 7.60 -8.12 -5.20
CA ARG A 263 7.77 -9.50 -5.72
C ARG A 263 6.70 -10.48 -5.21
N SER A 264 6.17 -10.21 -4.03
CA SER A 264 5.02 -10.90 -3.43
C SER A 264 4.08 -9.86 -2.81
N GLU A 265 2.86 -10.27 -2.51
CA GLU A 265 1.84 -9.44 -1.86
C GLU A 265 1.68 -9.82 -0.39
N ARG A 266 1.62 -8.83 0.50
CA ARG A 266 1.26 -8.99 1.92
C ARG A 266 0.16 -8.01 2.27
N ALA A 267 -0.78 -8.41 3.12
CA ALA A 267 -1.97 -7.62 3.44
C ALA A 267 -2.27 -7.57 4.94
N ALA A 268 -3.03 -6.54 5.33
CA ALA A 268 -3.71 -6.43 6.62
C ALA A 268 -5.21 -6.28 6.37
N HIS A 269 -6.01 -6.98 7.17
CA HIS A 269 -7.47 -7.00 7.14
C HIS A 269 -7.99 -6.45 8.47
N PHE A 270 -8.86 -5.44 8.41
CA PHE A 270 -9.36 -4.72 9.58
C PHE A 270 -10.79 -5.19 9.87
N GLU A 271 -10.92 -6.09 10.84
CA GLU A 271 -12.12 -6.84 11.14
C GLU A 271 -12.81 -6.22 12.36
N ARG A 272 -13.63 -5.19 12.08
CA ARG A 272 -14.19 -4.26 13.09
C ARG A 272 -15.23 -4.87 14.01
N GLU A 273 -16.08 -5.75 13.51
CA GLU A 273 -17.05 -6.49 14.33
C GLU A 273 -16.34 -7.39 15.37
N GLN A 274 -15.11 -7.81 15.04
CA GLN A 274 -14.24 -8.66 15.84
C GLN A 274 -13.12 -7.87 16.56
N ASN A 275 -13.12 -6.53 16.45
CA ASN A 275 -12.13 -5.60 17.00
C ASN A 275 -10.65 -6.02 16.81
N ARG A 276 -10.28 -6.55 15.62
CA ARG A 276 -8.92 -7.01 15.33
C ARG A 276 -8.38 -6.62 13.95
N ILE A 277 -7.06 -6.65 13.82
CA ILE A 277 -6.31 -6.51 12.57
C ILE A 277 -5.59 -7.83 12.29
N ARG A 278 -5.93 -8.49 11.19
CA ARG A 278 -5.37 -9.78 10.77
C ARG A 278 -4.39 -9.62 9.62
N PHE A 279 -3.25 -10.28 9.68
CA PHE A 279 -2.19 -10.14 8.67
C PHE A 279 -2.07 -11.39 7.81
N SER A 280 -1.94 -11.22 6.48
CA SER A 280 -1.83 -12.34 5.53
C SER A 280 -0.51 -13.12 5.63
N ALA A 281 0.39 -12.71 6.52
CA ALA A 281 1.73 -13.25 6.68
C ALA A 281 1.90 -14.15 7.91
N ASN A 282 0.79 -14.54 8.56
CA ASN A 282 0.78 -15.36 9.78
C ASN A 282 1.61 -14.78 10.95
N THR A 283 1.77 -13.46 10.98
CA THR A 283 2.20 -12.70 12.16
C THR A 283 1.02 -12.57 13.15
N PRO A 284 1.27 -12.41 14.46
CA PRO A 284 0.20 -12.24 15.45
C PRO A 284 -0.81 -11.14 15.06
N GLU A 285 -2.08 -11.40 15.33
CA GLU A 285 -3.18 -10.44 15.14
C GLU A 285 -3.05 -9.30 16.17
N ALA A 286 -3.49 -8.09 15.81
CA ALA A 286 -3.46 -6.92 16.69
C ALA A 286 -4.88 -6.46 17.05
N GLU A 287 -5.04 -5.79 18.19
CA GLU A 287 -6.28 -5.09 18.54
C GLU A 287 -6.55 -3.94 17.55
N LEU A 288 -7.82 -3.78 17.13
CA LEU A 288 -8.25 -2.72 16.20
C LEU A 288 -8.84 -1.54 16.97
N LEU A 289 -8.04 -0.48 17.12
CA LEU A 289 -8.45 0.70 17.87
C LEU A 289 -9.34 1.66 17.03
N PRO A 290 -10.24 2.44 17.67
CA PRO A 290 -11.03 3.45 17.00
C PRO A 290 -10.18 4.42 16.16
N GLY A 291 -10.56 4.61 14.89
CA GLY A 291 -9.85 5.49 13.96
C GLY A 291 -8.53 4.94 13.38
N ALA A 292 -8.16 3.68 13.66
CA ALA A 292 -6.96 3.06 13.09
C ALA A 292 -6.91 3.14 11.56
N GLN A 293 -5.72 3.45 11.03
CA GLN A 293 -5.43 3.57 9.61
C GLN A 293 -4.43 2.50 9.14
N ASP A 294 -4.17 2.46 7.84
CA ASP A 294 -3.00 1.77 7.27
C ASP A 294 -1.96 2.75 6.74
N ARG A 295 -0.79 2.24 6.34
CA ARG A 295 0.35 3.05 5.88
C ARG A 295 0.10 3.87 4.60
N LEU A 296 -1.01 3.69 3.89
CA LEU A 296 -1.42 4.51 2.73
C LEU A 296 -2.63 5.41 3.06
N SER A 297 -3.69 4.89 3.68
CA SER A 297 -4.87 5.69 4.08
C SER A 297 -4.52 6.80 5.07
N LEU A 298 -3.54 6.58 5.94
CA LEU A 298 -2.93 7.56 6.85
C LEU A 298 -2.79 8.97 6.26
N PHE A 299 -2.20 9.11 5.07
CA PHE A 299 -1.90 10.42 4.48
C PHE A 299 -3.17 11.18 4.10
N LEU A 300 -4.16 10.46 3.59
CA LEU A 300 -5.46 10.98 3.15
C LEU A 300 -6.39 11.24 4.34
N GLN A 301 -6.26 10.45 5.41
CA GLN A 301 -6.92 10.69 6.69
C GLN A 301 -6.39 11.95 7.37
N ILE A 302 -5.07 12.17 7.40
CA ILE A 302 -4.49 13.41 7.96
C ILE A 302 -4.87 14.61 7.10
N ALA A 303 -4.83 14.51 5.77
CA ALA A 303 -5.36 15.55 4.88
C ALA A 303 -6.81 15.91 5.23
N GLY A 304 -7.68 14.91 5.39
CA GLY A 304 -9.09 15.13 5.73
C GLY A 304 -9.34 15.64 7.15
N LEU A 305 -8.50 15.29 8.13
CA LEU A 305 -8.54 15.86 9.47
C LEU A 305 -8.25 17.37 9.44
N LEU A 306 -7.19 17.77 8.72
CA LEU A 306 -6.82 19.17 8.53
C LEU A 306 -7.88 19.93 7.73
N GLN A 307 -8.38 19.35 6.62
CA GLN A 307 -9.41 19.97 5.78
C GLN A 307 -10.71 20.25 6.54
N ALA A 308 -11.17 19.34 7.39
CA ALA A 308 -12.39 19.54 8.17
C ALA A 308 -12.25 20.60 9.27
N ARG A 309 -11.05 20.77 9.85
CA ARG A 309 -10.80 21.64 11.02
C ARG A 309 -9.42 22.30 10.95
N PRO A 310 -9.16 23.20 9.97
CA PRO A 310 -7.82 23.76 9.74
C PRO A 310 -7.31 24.63 10.91
N GLN A 311 -8.22 25.19 11.71
CA GLN A 311 -7.88 25.95 12.93
C GLN A 311 -7.55 25.07 14.14
N ALA A 312 -7.79 23.75 14.07
CA ALA A 312 -7.58 22.81 15.18
C ALA A 312 -6.26 22.02 15.08
N TYR A 313 -5.33 22.49 14.24
CA TYR A 313 -4.00 21.93 14.04
C TYR A 313 -2.98 23.07 13.90
N ALA A 314 -2.55 23.64 15.02
CA ALA A 314 -1.45 24.59 15.12
C ALA A 314 -0.09 23.91 14.95
N SER A 315 0.98 24.69 14.75
CA SER A 315 2.34 24.16 14.88
C SER A 315 2.59 23.72 16.33
N GLY A 316 3.24 22.56 16.50
CA GLY A 316 3.45 21.93 17.80
C GLY A 316 2.43 20.85 18.15
N ASP A 317 1.23 20.88 17.55
CA ASP A 317 0.16 19.92 17.84
C ASP A 317 0.54 18.47 17.49
N ILE A 318 -0.13 17.54 18.17
CA ILE A 318 0.12 16.10 18.05
C ILE A 318 -1.11 15.38 17.49
N ILE A 319 -0.90 14.58 16.45
CA ILE A 319 -1.87 13.64 15.89
C ILE A 319 -1.37 12.22 16.18
N ASP A 320 -1.98 11.56 17.17
CA ASP A 320 -1.77 10.15 17.47
C ASP A 320 -2.84 9.29 16.77
N MET A 321 -2.43 8.22 16.09
CA MET A 321 -3.35 7.19 15.58
C MET A 321 -2.66 5.82 15.47
N GLN A 322 -3.43 4.73 15.53
CA GLN A 322 -2.91 3.41 15.20
C GLN A 322 -2.71 3.32 13.67
N VAL A 323 -1.54 2.84 13.23
CA VAL A 323 -1.22 2.63 11.80
C VAL A 323 -0.75 1.20 11.59
N ALA A 324 -1.45 0.45 10.74
CA ALA A 324 -1.10 -0.92 10.40
C ALA A 324 -0.22 -1.01 9.14
N GLY A 325 0.86 -1.79 9.24
CA GLY A 325 1.65 -2.27 8.12
C GLY A 325 1.16 -3.62 7.60
N THR A 326 2.07 -4.53 7.25
CA THR A 326 1.73 -5.89 6.79
C THR A 326 2.19 -7.00 7.76
N GLY A 327 2.39 -6.63 9.02
CA GLY A 327 2.67 -7.54 10.13
C GLY A 327 2.82 -6.82 11.48
N ASP A 328 2.23 -5.63 11.60
CA ASP A 328 2.44 -4.65 12.66
C ASP A 328 1.26 -3.66 12.70
N ALA A 329 0.89 -3.15 13.88
CA ALA A 329 -0.10 -2.08 14.03
C ALA A 329 0.16 -1.25 15.30
N GLU A 330 0.90 -0.16 15.16
CA GLU A 330 1.41 0.65 16.28
C GLU A 330 0.76 2.04 16.36
N ILE A 331 0.77 2.65 17.55
CA ILE A 331 0.43 4.08 17.69
C ILE A 331 1.57 4.93 17.14
N TRP A 332 1.34 5.54 15.97
CA TRP A 332 2.21 6.53 15.35
C TRP A 332 1.83 7.92 15.83
N ARG A 333 2.85 8.71 16.16
CA ARG A 333 2.73 10.08 16.66
C ARG A 333 3.26 11.07 15.63
N PHE A 334 2.38 11.85 15.02
CA PHE A 334 2.75 12.93 14.11
C PHE A 334 2.78 14.26 14.84
N LYS A 335 3.92 14.95 14.78
CA LYS A 335 4.00 16.37 15.17
C LYS A 335 3.65 17.24 13.96
N VAL A 336 2.70 18.15 14.14
CA VAL A 336 2.40 19.23 13.21
C VAL A 336 3.50 20.29 13.30
N GLY A 337 4.10 20.65 12.16
CA GLY A 337 5.06 21.74 12.05
C GLY A 337 4.42 23.04 11.57
N GLU A 338 5.28 24.04 11.36
CA GLU A 338 4.91 25.30 10.71
C GLU A 338 4.43 25.07 9.27
N GLU A 339 3.75 26.08 8.74
CA GLU A 339 3.55 26.22 7.30
C GLU A 339 4.73 26.96 6.66
N SER A 340 5.18 26.47 5.51
CA SER A 340 6.31 27.02 4.77
C SER A 340 6.08 26.96 3.27
N THR A 341 6.87 27.73 2.53
CA THR A 341 7.03 27.55 1.09
C THR A 341 7.90 26.32 0.83
N LEU A 342 7.47 25.45 -0.08
CA LEU A 342 8.25 24.34 -0.61
C LEU A 342 8.30 24.41 -2.15
N VAL A 343 9.52 24.35 -2.69
CA VAL A 343 9.75 24.22 -4.12
C VAL A 343 9.68 22.74 -4.49
N LEU A 344 8.81 22.39 -5.44
CA LEU A 344 8.64 21.06 -6.01
C LEU A 344 8.75 21.12 -7.55
N PRO A 345 8.87 19.98 -8.24
CA PRO A 345 8.77 19.95 -9.71
C PRO A 345 7.40 20.43 -10.22
N ALA A 346 6.33 20.27 -9.44
CA ALA A 346 5.02 20.89 -9.65
C ALA A 346 4.99 22.43 -9.45
N GLY A 347 6.14 23.07 -9.23
CA GLY A 347 6.30 24.47 -8.91
C GLY A 347 6.33 24.75 -7.40
N GLU A 348 6.30 26.04 -7.06
CA GLU A 348 6.23 26.49 -5.68
C GLU A 348 4.81 26.28 -5.09
N LEU A 349 4.75 25.81 -3.83
CA LEU A 349 3.52 25.59 -3.07
C LEU A 349 3.72 25.96 -1.60
N ARG A 350 2.68 26.54 -0.98
CA ARG A 350 2.54 26.59 0.48
C ARG A 350 2.20 25.19 0.99
N VAL A 351 2.91 24.73 2.01
CA VAL A 351 2.72 23.41 2.61
C VAL A 351 2.78 23.46 4.13
N ARG A 352 2.07 22.55 4.78
CA ARG A 352 2.26 22.21 6.19
C ARG A 352 3.09 20.92 6.28
N HIS A 353 4.19 20.96 7.03
CA HIS A 353 5.00 19.78 7.28
C HIS A 353 4.48 19.00 8.51
N LEU A 354 4.37 17.67 8.41
CA LEU A 354 4.11 16.80 9.56
C LEU A 354 5.14 15.66 9.60
N VAL A 355 5.64 15.37 10.80
CA VAL A 355 6.71 14.38 11.02
C VAL A 355 6.26 13.32 12.03
N ARG A 356 6.30 12.04 11.66
CA ARG A 356 6.23 10.93 12.62
C ARG A 356 7.48 10.98 13.49
N GLN A 357 7.30 11.17 14.78
CA GLN A 357 8.39 11.06 15.75
C GLN A 357 8.74 9.57 15.96
N PRO A 358 10.00 9.14 15.73
CA PRO A 358 10.45 7.82 16.16
C PRO A 358 10.29 7.67 17.68
N ARG A 359 9.78 6.51 18.13
CA ARG A 359 9.61 6.16 19.54
C ARG A 359 10.63 5.12 20.02
N LYS A 360 11.31 4.47 19.09
CA LYS A 360 12.37 3.48 19.28
C LYS A 360 13.52 3.78 18.33
N GLU A 361 14.71 3.29 18.64
CA GLU A 361 15.92 3.41 17.80
C GLU A 361 15.71 2.89 16.36
N PHE A 362 14.90 1.84 16.21
CA PHE A 362 14.63 1.17 14.93
C PHE A 362 13.25 1.49 14.31
N ASP A 363 12.61 2.58 14.75
CA ASP A 363 11.38 3.07 14.10
C ASP A 363 11.71 3.77 12.78
N SER A 364 10.82 3.64 11.78
CA SER A 364 10.91 4.37 10.52
C SER A 364 10.36 5.79 10.62
N THR A 365 11.15 6.77 10.19
CA THR A 365 10.73 8.18 10.05
C THR A 365 9.81 8.32 8.85
N VAL A 366 8.71 9.08 9.03
CA VAL A 366 7.75 9.42 7.97
C VAL A 366 7.48 10.90 8.02
N GLU A 367 7.78 11.60 6.92
CA GLU A 367 7.58 13.03 6.72
C GLU A 367 6.56 13.23 5.60
N MET A 368 5.58 14.11 5.81
CA MET A 368 4.60 14.49 4.79
C MET A 368 4.41 16.00 4.72
N TRP A 369 4.30 16.53 3.50
CA TRP A 369 4.00 17.93 3.25
C TRP A 369 2.65 18.02 2.56
N LEU A 370 1.69 18.66 3.22
CA LEU A 370 0.30 18.77 2.80
C LEU A 370 0.02 20.20 2.36
N ALA A 371 -0.44 20.42 1.13
CA ALA A 371 -0.66 21.77 0.59
C ALA A 371 -2.09 22.26 0.88
N PRO A 372 -2.31 23.30 1.72
CA PRO A 372 -3.66 23.78 2.06
C PRO A 372 -4.45 24.21 0.82
N ASP A 373 -3.79 24.89 -0.11
CA ASP A 373 -4.36 25.40 -1.37
C ASP A 373 -4.79 24.27 -2.34
N LEU A 374 -4.37 23.03 -2.08
CA LEU A 374 -4.78 21.81 -2.78
C LEU A 374 -5.54 20.87 -1.84
N ASN A 375 -6.44 21.41 -1.00
CA ASN A 375 -7.27 20.63 -0.05
C ASN A 375 -6.45 19.72 0.89
N HIS A 376 -5.26 20.18 1.32
CA HIS A 376 -4.29 19.42 2.13
C HIS A 376 -3.82 18.10 1.48
N LEU A 377 -3.90 17.96 0.15
CA LEU A 377 -3.35 16.81 -0.57
C LEU A 377 -1.83 16.65 -0.31
N PRO A 378 -1.32 15.41 -0.24
CA PRO A 378 0.09 15.14 0.03
C PRO A 378 0.96 15.45 -1.19
N VAL A 379 1.64 16.60 -1.17
CA VAL A 379 2.49 17.05 -2.30
C VAL A 379 3.94 16.61 -2.15
N ARG A 380 4.34 16.14 -0.97
CA ARG A 380 5.57 15.37 -0.79
C ARG A 380 5.39 14.33 0.31
N LEU A 381 5.94 13.13 0.10
CA LEU A 381 5.94 12.01 1.04
C LEU A 381 7.34 11.39 1.11
N LYS A 382 8.01 11.52 2.25
CA LYS A 382 9.35 10.96 2.49
C LYS A 382 9.31 9.93 3.61
N VAL A 383 9.87 8.75 3.35
CA VAL A 383 9.94 7.64 4.30
C VAL A 383 11.39 7.16 4.37
N THR A 384 11.93 7.10 5.58
CA THR A 384 13.25 6.55 5.87
C THR A 384 13.10 5.38 6.84
N GLN A 385 13.57 4.20 6.44
CA GLN A 385 13.61 3.00 7.26
C GLN A 385 14.85 3.01 8.17
N ALA A 386 14.82 2.27 9.28
CA ALA A 386 15.92 2.20 10.24
C ALA A 386 17.25 1.64 9.66
N ASN A 387 17.21 0.93 8.54
CA ASN A 387 18.40 0.46 7.81
C ASN A 387 18.96 1.48 6.80
N GLY A 388 18.41 2.71 6.74
CA GLY A 388 18.81 3.74 5.79
C GLY A 388 18.21 3.60 4.39
N ASP A 389 17.29 2.65 4.16
CA ASP A 389 16.50 2.61 2.92
C ASP A 389 15.50 3.79 2.91
N MET A 390 15.43 4.52 1.82
CA MET A 390 14.65 5.76 1.70
C MET A 390 13.84 5.82 0.40
N ALA A 391 12.67 6.45 0.47
CA ALA A 391 11.93 6.96 -0.68
C ALA A 391 11.46 8.39 -0.37
N ASP A 392 11.76 9.35 -1.25
CA ASP A 392 11.26 10.72 -1.24
C ASP A 392 10.46 10.96 -2.52
N GLN A 393 9.14 11.09 -2.36
CA GLN A 393 8.17 11.24 -3.46
C GLN A 393 7.75 12.71 -3.51
N GLN A 394 8.03 13.41 -4.61
CA GLN A 394 7.75 14.83 -4.80
C GLN A 394 6.78 15.03 -5.96
N LEU A 395 5.71 15.81 -5.74
CA LEU A 395 4.67 16.04 -6.75
C LEU A 395 5.26 16.59 -8.05
N SER A 396 5.01 15.91 -9.17
CA SER A 396 5.60 16.23 -10.48
C SER A 396 4.82 17.31 -11.25
N GLN A 397 3.52 17.41 -11.00
CA GLN A 397 2.59 18.35 -11.62
C GLN A 397 1.40 18.59 -10.67
N LYS A 398 0.76 19.75 -10.76
CA LYS A 398 -0.49 20.02 -10.03
C LYS A 398 -1.62 19.12 -10.60
N PRO A 399 -2.55 18.63 -9.76
CA PRO A 399 -3.69 17.81 -10.20
C PRO A 399 -4.71 18.61 -11.02
#